data_AF-A0A521NFZ7-F1
#
_entry.id   AF-A0A521NFZ7-F1
#
_cell.length_a   1.000
_cell.length_b   1.000
_cell.length_c   1.000
_cell.angle_alpha   90.00
_cell.angle_beta   90.00
_cell.angle_gamma   90.00
#
_symmetry.space_group_name_H-M   'P 1'
#
loop_
_entity.id
_entity.type
_entity.pdbx_description
1 polymer ?
#
loop_
_entity_poly.entity_id
_entity_poly.type
_entity_poly.pdbx_seq_one_letter_code
_entity_poly.pdbx_strand_id
1 'polypeptide(L)'
;MTTATVGAREGGAAVVAARVLMAAIFLIAGTRKLMTYGATLGYFAKLGIPLPDVVLPLTIALEIGGGLLLVAGWRVKWVASALALFTIATAFAAHAFWSADAAQFNAQLNNFLKNVAMVGGFLLLIVQARVSDTVR
;
A
#
# COMPACT_ATOMS: atom_id res chain seq x y z
N MET A 1 -18.90 -31.58 -15.02
CA MET A 1 -19.25 -30.22 -14.57
C MET A 1 -18.60 -29.89 -13.21
N THR A 2 -17.33 -30.28 -12.99
CA THR A 2 -16.75 -30.38 -11.63
C THR A 2 -15.37 -29.71 -11.49
N THR A 3 -14.62 -29.55 -12.58
CA THR A 3 -13.29 -28.89 -12.58
C THR A 3 -13.39 -27.37 -12.71
N ALA A 4 -14.37 -26.86 -13.46
CA ALA A 4 -14.54 -25.42 -13.68
C ALA A 4 -14.96 -24.65 -12.41
N THR A 5 -15.74 -25.28 -11.51
CA THR A 5 -16.23 -24.67 -10.28
C THR A 5 -15.19 -24.65 -9.16
N VAL A 6 -14.25 -25.60 -9.16
CA VAL A 6 -13.12 -25.66 -8.22
C VAL A 6 -12.08 -24.58 -8.59
N GLY A 7 -11.70 -24.47 -9.86
CA GLY A 7 -10.76 -23.43 -10.32
C GLY A 7 -11.27 -21.99 -10.10
N ALA A 8 -12.58 -21.77 -10.22
CA ALA A 8 -13.20 -20.47 -9.92
C ALA A 8 -13.17 -20.11 -8.41
N ARG A 9 -13.29 -21.11 -7.53
CA ARG A 9 -13.22 -20.93 -6.07
C ARG A 9 -11.78 -20.74 -5.58
N GLU A 10 -10.83 -21.46 -6.15
CA GLU A 10 -9.39 -21.33 -5.87
C GLU A 10 -8.85 -19.95 -6.29
N GLY A 11 -9.24 -19.46 -7.47
CA GLY A 11 -8.89 -18.11 -7.92
C GLY A 11 -9.48 -17.01 -7.02
N GLY A 12 -10.71 -17.19 -6.54
CA GLY A 12 -11.36 -16.23 -5.63
C GLY A 12 -10.65 -16.11 -4.28
N ALA A 13 -10.30 -17.25 -3.67
CA ALA A 13 -9.57 -17.27 -2.40
C ALA A 13 -8.17 -16.65 -2.52
N ALA A 14 -7.44 -16.96 -3.59
CA ALA A 14 -6.13 -16.38 -3.87
C ALA A 14 -6.18 -14.85 -4.02
N VAL A 15 -7.21 -14.31 -4.70
CA VAL A 15 -7.40 -12.86 -4.85
C VAL A 15 -7.75 -12.18 -3.53
N VAL A 16 -8.56 -12.81 -2.67
CA VAL A 16 -8.81 -12.29 -1.31
C VAL A 16 -7.51 -12.27 -0.50
N ALA A 17 -6.75 -13.36 -0.51
CA ALA A 17 -5.48 -13.45 0.20
C ALA A 17 -4.49 -12.37 -0.29
N ALA A 18 -4.36 -12.18 -1.60
CA ALA A 18 -3.51 -11.14 -2.18
C ALA A 18 -3.90 -9.74 -1.66
N ARG A 19 -5.19 -9.39 -1.64
CA ARG A 19 -5.66 -8.10 -1.13
C ARG A 19 -5.36 -7.92 0.36
N VAL A 20 -5.57 -8.96 1.17
CA VAL A 20 -5.27 -8.94 2.62
C VAL A 20 -3.78 -8.74 2.87
N LEU A 21 -2.92 -9.51 2.20
CA LEU A 21 -1.46 -9.41 2.34
C LEU A 21 -0.95 -8.03 1.89
N MET A 22 -1.46 -7.52 0.77
CA MET A 22 -1.13 -6.18 0.28
C MET A 22 -1.61 -5.08 1.24
N ALA A 23 -2.79 -5.23 1.85
CA ALA A 23 -3.35 -4.25 2.78
C ALA A 23 -2.65 -4.25 4.15
N ALA A 24 -2.14 -5.40 4.61
CA ALA A 24 -1.61 -5.58 5.96
C ALA A 24 -0.56 -4.53 6.34
N ILE A 25 0.36 -4.21 5.43
CA ILE A 25 1.41 -3.23 5.68
C ILE A 25 0.86 -1.81 5.86
N PHE A 26 -0.19 -1.42 5.13
CA PHE A 26 -0.84 -0.11 5.29
C PHE A 26 -1.63 -0.03 6.58
N LEU A 27 -2.37 -1.08 6.92
CA LEU A 27 -3.14 -1.13 8.16
C LEU A 27 -2.22 -1.02 9.39
N ILE A 28 -1.11 -1.76 9.38
CA ILE A 28 -0.10 -1.69 10.45
C ILE A 28 0.59 -0.33 10.45
N ALA A 29 1.02 0.18 9.29
CA ALA A 29 1.73 1.46 9.20
C ALA A 29 0.84 2.63 9.65
N GLY A 30 -0.40 2.71 9.16
CA GLY A 30 -1.35 3.76 9.51
C GLY A 30 -1.73 3.73 10.99
N THR A 31 -1.96 2.54 11.55
CA THR A 31 -2.23 2.38 12.99
C THR A 31 -1.03 2.84 13.83
N ARG A 32 0.19 2.48 13.44
CA ARG A 32 1.40 2.95 14.13
C ARG A 32 1.54 4.46 14.04
N LYS A 33 1.31 5.08 12.88
CA LYS A 33 1.33 6.54 12.73
C LYS A 33 0.30 7.23 13.61
N LEU A 34 -0.89 6.63 13.79
CA LEU A 34 -1.91 7.14 14.69
C LEU A 34 -1.47 7.05 16.16
N MET A 35 -0.89 5.92 16.57
CA MET A 35 -0.36 5.73 17.94
C MET A 35 0.86 6.61 18.23
N THR A 36 1.69 6.90 17.23
CA THR A 36 2.91 7.71 17.35
C THR A 36 2.79 9.02 16.59
N TYR A 37 1.62 9.68 16.67
CA TYR A 37 1.29 10.84 15.85
C TYR A 37 2.33 11.96 15.96
N GLY A 38 2.63 12.41 17.19
CA GLY A 38 3.61 13.48 17.42
C GLY A 38 5.02 13.16 16.90
N ALA A 39 5.48 11.92 17.09
CA ALA A 39 6.78 11.48 16.57
C ALA A 39 6.80 11.44 15.03
N THR A 40 5.70 10.98 14.42
CA THR A 40 5.55 10.91 12.96
C THR A 40 5.47 12.30 12.34
N LEU A 41 4.77 13.23 13.00
CA LEU A 41 4.68 14.62 12.56
C LEU A 41 6.06 15.28 12.53
N GLY A 42 6.85 15.11 13.60
CA GLY A 42 8.24 15.57 13.64
C GLY A 42 9.13 14.92 12.58
N TYR A 43 8.90 13.64 12.26
CA TYR A 43 9.61 12.96 11.19
C TYR A 43 9.24 13.50 9.80
N PHE A 44 7.95 13.76 9.53
CA PHE A 44 7.51 14.36 8.26
C PHE A 44 8.10 15.75 8.05
N ALA A 45 8.20 16.55 9.12
CA ALA A 45 8.89 17.84 9.06
C ALA A 45 10.37 17.69 8.71
N LYS A 46 11.08 16.70 9.28
CA LYS A 46 12.48 16.40 8.94
C LYS A 46 12.66 15.92 7.49
N LEU A 47 11.67 15.23 6.94
CA LEU A 47 11.65 14.84 5.53
C LEU A 47 11.37 16.02 4.58
N GLY A 48 11.04 17.21 5.10
CA GLY A 48 10.70 18.38 4.28
C GLY A 48 9.32 18.28 3.61
N ILE A 49 8.42 17.44 4.15
CA ILE A 49 7.05 17.35 3.64
C ILE A 49 6.31 18.67 3.91
N PRO A 50 5.75 19.33 2.89
CA PRO A 50 5.01 20.58 3.10
C PRO A 50 3.73 20.31 3.89
N LEU A 51 3.37 21.22 4.81
CA LEU A 51 2.17 21.13 5.64
C LEU A 51 2.02 19.74 6.32
N PRO A 52 2.99 19.31 7.14
CA PRO A 52 3.02 17.95 7.69
C PRO A 52 1.81 17.66 8.60
N ASP A 53 1.23 18.70 9.20
CA ASP A 53 -0.01 18.69 9.98
C ASP A 53 -1.26 18.34 9.16
N VAL A 54 -1.24 18.65 7.86
CA VAL A 54 -2.29 18.26 6.90
C VAL A 54 -1.97 16.93 6.22
N VAL A 55 -0.71 16.70 5.84
CA VAL A 55 -0.32 15.50 5.10
C VAL A 55 -0.36 14.24 5.98
N LEU A 56 0.01 14.33 7.25
CA LEU A 56 -0.04 13.19 8.17
C LEU A 56 -1.45 12.59 8.35
N PRO A 57 -2.50 13.36 8.71
CA PRO A 57 -3.84 12.79 8.86
C PRO A 57 -4.38 12.22 7.53
N LEU A 58 -4.07 12.86 6.39
CA LEU A 58 -4.42 12.32 5.07
C LEU A 58 -3.70 11.00 4.78
N THR A 59 -2.43 10.89 5.16
CA THR A 59 -1.66 9.65 5.05
C THR A 59 -2.28 8.54 5.90
N ILE A 60 -2.61 8.82 7.17
CA ILE A 60 -3.25 7.85 8.06
C ILE A 60 -4.61 7.40 7.50
N ALA A 61 -5.43 8.35 7.03
CA ALA A 61 -6.73 8.07 6.45
C ALA A 61 -6.60 7.20 5.18
N LEU A 62 -5.61 7.47 4.33
CA LEU A 62 -5.35 6.68 3.13
C LEU A 62 -4.83 5.27 3.46
N GLU A 63 -3.92 5.15 4.41
CA GLU A 63 -3.34 3.86 4.80
C GLU A 63 -4.38 2.94 5.46
N ILE A 64 -5.10 3.46 6.46
CA ILE A 64 -6.13 2.69 7.17
C ILE A 64 -7.35 2.49 6.27
N GLY A 65 -7.91 3.59 5.76
CA GLY A 65 -9.11 3.54 4.92
C GLY A 65 -8.87 2.77 3.62
N GLY A 66 -7.78 3.05 2.91
CA GLY A 66 -7.41 2.32 1.70
C GLY A 66 -7.14 0.84 1.97
N GLY A 67 -6.45 0.50 3.05
CA GLY A 67 -6.25 -0.91 3.46
C GLY A 67 -7.56 -1.64 3.72
N LEU A 68 -8.48 -1.05 4.50
CA LEU A 68 -9.78 -1.64 4.82
C LEU A 68 -10.65 -1.80 3.56
N LEU A 69 -10.70 -0.79 2.70
CA LEU A 69 -11.45 -0.84 1.44
C LEU A 69 -10.89 -1.89 0.48
N LEU A 70 -9.56 -2.05 0.44
CA LEU A 70 -8.90 -3.08 -0.35
C LEU A 70 -9.27 -4.49 0.13
N VAL A 71 -9.25 -4.73 1.44
CA VAL A 71 -9.69 -6.00 2.05
C VAL A 71 -11.15 -6.28 1.76
N ALA A 72 -12.02 -5.28 1.93
CA ALA A 72 -13.45 -5.39 1.64
C ALA A 72 -13.75 -5.61 0.14
N GLY A 73 -12.75 -5.43 -0.73
CA GLY A 73 -12.93 -5.56 -2.17
C GLY A 73 -13.74 -4.44 -2.81
N TRP A 74 -13.86 -3.30 -2.12
CA TRP A 74 -14.63 -2.17 -2.62
C TRP A 74 -13.81 -1.37 -3.63
N ARG A 75 -14.32 -1.23 -4.86
CA ARG A 75 -13.71 -0.44 -5.94
C ARG A 75 -12.19 -0.71 -6.08
N VAL A 76 -11.80 -1.99 -6.08
CA VAL A 76 -10.38 -2.46 -6.01
C VAL A 76 -9.47 -1.70 -6.97
N LYS A 77 -9.88 -1.50 -8.22
CA LYS A 77 -9.12 -0.75 -9.23
C LYS A 77 -8.68 0.63 -8.73
N TRP A 78 -9.61 1.40 -8.18
CA TRP A 78 -9.37 2.77 -7.72
C TRP A 78 -8.56 2.80 -6.42
N VAL A 79 -8.91 1.93 -5.47
CA VAL A 79 -8.20 1.83 -4.19
C VAL A 79 -6.74 1.38 -4.41
N ALA A 80 -6.51 0.35 -5.21
CA ALA A 80 -5.17 -0.13 -5.55
C ALA A 80 -4.35 0.93 -6.31
N SER A 81 -4.99 1.72 -7.18
CA SER A 81 -4.32 2.82 -7.89
C SER A 81 -3.87 3.92 -6.93
N ALA A 82 -4.73 4.33 -5.99
CA ALA A 82 -4.39 5.32 -4.97
C ALA A 82 -3.25 4.83 -4.07
N LEU A 83 -3.32 3.59 -3.59
CA LEU A 83 -2.26 2.98 -2.77
C LEU A 83 -0.96 2.79 -3.55
N ALA A 84 -1.00 2.44 -4.83
CA ALA A 84 0.19 2.36 -5.68
C ALA A 84 0.89 3.70 -5.80
N LEU A 85 0.16 4.77 -6.12
CA LEU A 85 0.71 6.13 -6.23
C LEU A 85 1.31 6.59 -4.89
N PHE A 86 0.60 6.35 -3.79
CA PHE A 86 1.11 6.64 -2.45
C PHE A 86 2.37 5.84 -2.10
N THR A 87 2.44 4.58 -2.51
CA THR A 87 3.59 3.70 -2.28
C THR A 87 4.82 4.20 -3.05
N ILE A 88 4.63 4.65 -4.29
CA ILE A 88 5.69 5.32 -5.08
C ILE A 88 6.16 6.57 -4.33
N ALA A 89 5.24 7.46 -3.97
CA ALA A 89 5.59 8.69 -3.25
C ALA A 89 6.37 8.39 -1.95
N THR A 90 5.94 7.38 -1.19
CA THR A 90 6.61 6.96 0.05
C THR A 90 8.01 6.39 -0.22
N ALA A 91 8.20 5.61 -1.28
CA ALA A 91 9.52 5.09 -1.65
C ALA A 91 10.53 6.23 -1.88
N PHE A 92 10.16 7.22 -2.68
CA PHE A 92 11.06 8.32 -3.02
C PHE A 92 11.22 9.35 -1.89
N ALA A 93 10.17 9.60 -1.09
CA ALA A 93 10.22 10.62 -0.05
C ALA A 93 10.80 10.11 1.28
N ALA A 94 10.43 8.89 1.71
CA ALA A 94 10.78 8.37 3.03
C ALA A 94 11.91 7.32 3.00
N HIS A 95 12.19 6.74 1.83
CA HIS A 95 13.14 5.63 1.66
C HIS A 95 14.18 5.90 0.57
N ALA A 96 14.60 7.17 0.46
CA ALA A 96 15.66 7.63 -0.43
C ALA A 96 17.04 7.09 0.01
N PHE A 97 17.31 5.80 -0.27
CA PHE A 97 18.51 5.10 0.16
C PHE A 97 19.81 5.72 -0.37
N TRP A 98 19.75 6.42 -1.50
CA TRP A 98 20.87 7.17 -2.08
C TRP A 98 21.30 8.39 -1.26
N SER A 99 20.47 8.85 -0.34
CA SER A 99 20.76 9.95 0.58
C SER A 99 20.92 9.48 2.03
N ALA A 100 20.89 8.17 2.27
CA ALA A 100 21.05 7.59 3.60
C ALA A 100 22.53 7.50 3.99
N ASP A 101 22.81 7.62 5.29
CA ASP A 101 24.13 7.30 5.82
C ASP A 101 24.44 5.79 5.68
N ALA A 102 25.72 5.42 5.88
CA ALA A 102 26.16 4.03 5.74
C ALA A 102 25.44 3.06 6.70
N ALA A 103 25.03 3.52 7.89
CA ALA A 103 24.34 2.69 8.86
C ALA A 103 22.89 2.40 8.45
N GLN A 104 22.26 3.32 7.72
CA GLN A 104 20.86 3.23 7.28
C GLN A 104 20.69 2.74 5.85
N PHE A 105 21.75 2.74 5.03
CA PHE A 105 21.69 2.42 3.60
C PHE A 105 20.89 1.15 3.30
N ASN A 106 21.26 0.02 3.91
CA ASN A 106 20.60 -1.27 3.66
C ASN A 106 19.13 -1.28 4.12
N ALA A 107 18.83 -0.62 5.24
CA ALA A 107 17.46 -0.53 5.74
C ALA A 107 16.58 0.31 4.78
N GLN A 108 17.10 1.44 4.29
CA GLN A 108 16.37 2.27 3.32
C GLN A 108 16.25 1.60 1.96
N LEU A 109 17.29 0.90 1.50
CA LEU A 109 17.24 0.15 0.24
C LEU A 109 16.17 -0.94 0.31
N ASN A 110 16.12 -1.72 1.39
CA ASN A 110 15.07 -2.74 1.58
C ASN A 110 13.68 -2.11 1.62
N ASN A 111 13.52 -0.96 2.28
CA ASN A 111 12.25 -0.25 2.32
C ASN A 111 11.86 0.39 0.98
N PHE A 112 12.82 0.76 0.15
CA PHE A 112 12.57 1.21 -1.21
C PHE A 112 12.12 0.04 -2.09
N LEU A 113 12.88 -1.07 -2.08
CA LEU A 113 12.60 -2.25 -2.88
C LEU A 113 11.28 -2.93 -2.51
N LYS A 114 10.91 -2.99 -1.22
CA LYS A 114 9.58 -3.50 -0.82
C LYS A 114 8.47 -2.66 -1.47
N ASN A 115 8.62 -1.34 -1.51
CA ASN A 115 7.63 -0.44 -2.08
C ASN A 115 7.53 -0.62 -3.60
N VAL A 116 8.67 -0.79 -4.29
CA VAL A 116 8.70 -1.13 -5.71
C VAL A 116 7.98 -2.45 -5.99
N ALA A 117 8.27 -3.49 -5.21
CA ALA A 117 7.61 -4.79 -5.34
C ALA A 117 6.09 -4.68 -5.09
N MET A 118 5.69 -3.90 -4.09
CA MET A 118 4.28 -3.66 -3.79
C MET A 118 3.55 -2.93 -4.91
N VAL A 119 4.18 -1.94 -5.56
CA VAL A 119 3.60 -1.28 -6.74
C VAL A 119 3.32 -2.32 -7.82
N GLY A 120 4.23 -3.26 -8.06
CA GLY A 120 3.99 -4.41 -8.95
C GLY A 120 2.75 -5.23 -8.55
N GLY A 121 2.61 -5.55 -7.26
CA GLY A 121 1.42 -6.23 -6.72
C GLY A 121 0.12 -5.45 -6.94
N PHE A 122 0.14 -4.13 -6.77
CA PHE A 122 -1.02 -3.28 -7.05
C PHE A 122 -1.38 -3.22 -8.52
N LEU A 123 -0.40 -3.17 -9.42
CA LEU A 123 -0.65 -3.24 -10.87
C LEU A 123 -1.39 -4.52 -11.24
N LEU A 124 -1.01 -5.66 -10.66
CA LEU A 124 -1.71 -6.94 -10.86
C LEU A 124 -3.17 -6.87 -10.35
N LEU A 125 -3.41 -6.30 -9.17
CA LEU A 125 -4.77 -6.10 -8.65
C LEU A 125 -5.62 -5.16 -9.51
N ILE A 126 -5.02 -4.12 -10.08
CA ILE A 126 -5.68 -3.19 -11.01
C ILE A 126 -6.11 -3.92 -12.29
N VAL A 127 -5.24 -4.76 -12.85
CA VAL A 127 -5.52 -5.54 -14.06
C VAL A 127 -6.61 -6.58 -13.77
N GLN A 128 -6.49 -7.33 -12.67
CA GLN A 128 -7.46 -8.34 -12.24
C GLN A 128 -8.86 -7.74 -12.02
N ALA A 129 -8.95 -6.55 -11.44
CA ALA A 129 -10.22 -5.86 -11.23
C ALA A 129 -10.91 -5.50 -12.56
N ARG A 130 -10.16 -5.07 -13.58
CA ARG A 130 -10.73 -4.76 -14.92
C ARG A 130 -11.35 -6.00 -15.57
N VAL A 131 -10.71 -7.16 -15.45
CA VAL A 131 -11.24 -8.42 -16.00
C VAL A 131 -12.58 -8.78 -15.34
N SER A 132 -12.73 -8.50 -14.05
CA SER A 132 -13.96 -8.78 -13.32
C SER A 132 -15.13 -7.87 -13.73
N ASP A 133 -14.85 -6.65 -14.21
CA ASP A 133 -15.86 -5.70 -14.67
C ASP A 133 -16.39 -6.02 -16.08
N THR A 134 -15.59 -6.67 -16.95
CA THR A 134 -15.98 -7.02 -18.33
C THR A 134 -16.83 -8.28 -18.44
N VAL A 135 -16.84 -9.13 -17.40
CA VAL A 135 -17.54 -10.44 -17.41
C VAL A 135 -18.94 -10.35 -16.79
N ARG A 136 -19.34 -9.18 -16.27
CA ARG A 136 -20.70 -8.90 -15.78
C ARG A 136 -21.52 -8.19 -16.84
#